data_AF-L8M4F2-F1
#
_entry.id   AF-L8M4F2-F1
#
_cell.length_a   1.000
_cell.length_b   1.000
_cell.length_c   1.000
_cell.angle_alpha   90.00
_cell.angle_beta   90.00
_cell.angle_gamma   90.00
#
_symmetry.space_group_name_H-M   'P 1'
#
loop_
_entity.id
_entity.type
_entity.pdbx_description
1 polymer ?
#
loop_
_entity_poly.entity_id
_entity_poly.type
_entity_poly.pdbx_seq_one_letter_code
_entity_poly.pdbx_strand_id
1 'polypeptide(L)' 'MGNQDNYQKGKHPNSLANLTSHEGRPQQYKSKKERRSVSVTPEGWEGIGKLAEQYGCSSKSELLEKLGRGIIKLQVSA' A
#
# COMPACT_ATOMS: atom_id res chain seq x y z
N MET A 1 -17.51 -27.16 -23.86
CA MET A 1 -18.83 -26.91 -23.22
C MET A 1 -18.61 -26.06 -21.99
N GLY A 2 -19.01 -24.78 -22.02
CA GLY A 2 -19.01 -23.92 -20.84
C GLY A 2 -20.30 -24.13 -20.07
N ASN A 3 -20.23 -24.61 -18.83
CA ASN A 3 -21.40 -24.66 -17.96
C ASN A 3 -21.65 -23.27 -17.39
N GLN A 4 -22.75 -22.65 -17.82
CA GLN A 4 -23.28 -21.43 -17.20
C GLN A 4 -23.99 -21.82 -15.91
N ASP A 5 -23.26 -21.80 -14.80
CA ASP A 5 -23.86 -22.02 -13.49
C ASP A 5 -24.78 -20.85 -13.13
N ASN A 6 -26.08 -21.13 -13.12
CA ASN A 6 -27.17 -20.20 -12.85
C ASN A 6 -27.26 -19.90 -11.34
N TYR A 7 -26.27 -19.19 -10.78
CA TYR A 7 -26.33 -18.76 -9.37
C TYR A 7 -27.23 -17.53 -9.21
N GLN A 8 -28.24 -17.62 -8.32
CA GLN A 8 -28.99 -16.44 -7.86
C GLN A 8 -28.03 -15.39 -7.29
N LYS A 9 -28.24 -14.12 -7.63
CA LYS A 9 -27.45 -12.97 -7.16
C LYS A 9 -27.25 -13.06 -5.63
N GLY A 10 -26.00 -13.26 -5.20
CA GLY A 10 -25.61 -13.37 -3.78
C GLY A 10 -25.45 -14.80 -3.23
N LYS A 11 -25.72 -15.86 -4.00
CA LYS A 11 -25.58 -17.28 -3.57
C LYS A 11 -24.41 -18.01 -4.21
N HIS A 12 -23.43 -17.28 -4.77
CA HIS A 12 -22.21 -17.93 -5.23
C HIS A 12 -21.42 -18.42 -4.00
N PRO A 13 -20.97 -19.69 -3.93
CA PRO A 13 -20.29 -20.24 -2.75
C PRO A 13 -19.04 -19.44 -2.34
N ASN A 14 -18.35 -18.82 -3.31
CA ASN A 14 -17.19 -17.96 -3.02
C ASN A 14 -17.56 -16.59 -2.43
N SER A 15 -18.84 -16.19 -2.39
CA SER A 15 -19.25 -14.92 -1.79
C SER A 15 -19.05 -14.90 -0.28
N LEU A 16 -19.19 -16.04 0.39
CA LEU A 16 -18.95 -16.20 1.83
C LEU A 16 -17.46 -16.37 2.15
N ALA A 17 -16.68 -16.93 1.22
CA ALA A 17 -15.23 -17.11 1.40
C ALA A 17 -14.45 -15.78 1.48
N ASN A 18 -14.96 -14.71 0.86
CA ASN A 18 -14.36 -13.37 0.96
C ASN A 18 -14.80 -12.59 2.21
N LEU A 19 -15.79 -13.07 2.97
CA LEU A 19 -16.32 -12.41 4.16
C LEU A 19 -15.54 -12.78 5.45
N THR A 20 -14.63 -13.76 5.40
CA THR A 20 -13.94 -14.29 6.57
C THR A 20 -12.65 -13.56 6.97
N SER A 21 -12.24 -12.47 6.30
CA SER A 21 -11.13 -11.64 6.80
C SER A 21 -11.62 -10.65 7.88
N HIS A 22 -12.11 -11.19 9.00
CA HIS A 22 -12.46 -10.39 10.19
C HIS A 22 -11.23 -9.80 10.89
N GLU A 23 -10.03 -10.25 10.55
CA GLU A 23 -8.80 -9.61 10.96
C GLU A 23 -8.41 -8.62 9.85
N GLY A 24 -8.54 -7.32 10.14
CA GLY A 24 -8.12 -6.27 9.22
C GLY A 24 -6.69 -6.51 8.70
N ARG A 25 -6.34 -5.90 7.56
CA ARG A 25 -5.05 -6.11 6.88
C ARG A 25 -3.91 -6.11 7.92
N PRO A 26 -3.07 -7.17 7.97
CA PRO A 26 -2.02 -7.28 8.96
C PRO A 26 -1.13 -6.03 8.94
N GLN A 27 -0.84 -5.50 10.13
CA GLN A 27 0.01 -4.33 10.24
C GLN A 27 1.42 -4.70 9.76
N GLN A 28 1.94 -3.89 8.83
CA GLN A 28 3.29 -4.08 8.30
C GLN A 28 4.37 -3.88 9.38
N TYR A 29 4.09 -3.05 10.40
CA TYR A 29 5.00 -2.74 11.49
C TYR A 29 4.26 -2.73 12.83
N LYS A 30 4.98 -2.99 13.93
CA LYS A 30 4.43 -3.09 15.29
C LYS A 30 3.79 -1.78 15.80
N SER A 31 4.31 -0.63 15.37
CA SER A 31 3.83 0.68 15.82
C SER A 31 2.65 1.15 14.97
N LYS A 32 1.65 1.76 15.63
CA LYS A 32 0.56 2.44 14.93
C LYS A 32 1.10 3.64 14.16
N LYS A 33 0.62 3.85 12.94
CA LYS A 33 0.94 5.04 12.15
C LYS A 33 0.22 6.25 12.71
N GLU A 34 0.95 7.35 12.85
CA GLU A 34 0.39 8.66 13.16
C GLU A 34 0.44 9.55 11.92
N ARG A 35 -0.55 10.44 11.77
CA ARG A 35 -0.58 11.38 10.65
C ARG A 35 0.43 12.50 10.91
N ARG A 36 1.29 12.75 9.93
CA ARG A 36 2.26 13.86 9.92
C ARG A 36 2.06 14.69 8.66
N SER A 37 2.14 16.01 8.77
CA SER A 37 2.11 16.95 7.64
C SER A 37 3.52 17.36 7.26
N VAL A 38 3.79 17.47 5.95
CA VAL A 38 5.08 17.90 5.41
C VAL A 38 4.84 19.02 4.40
N SER A 39 5.59 20.11 4.51
CA SER A 39 5.56 21.23 3.57
C SER A 39 6.70 21.08 2.57
N VAL A 40 6.38 20.96 1.29
CA VAL A 40 7.32 20.85 0.16
C VAL A 40 6.75 21.59 -1.04
N THR A 41 7.60 21.92 -2.02
CA THR A 41 7.13 22.47 -3.29
C THR A 41 6.41 21.39 -4.13
N PRO A 42 5.62 21.78 -5.14
CA PRO A 42 4.97 20.83 -6.05
C PRO A 42 5.98 19.87 -6.71
N GLU A 43 7.10 20.38 -7.20
CA GLU A 43 8.13 19.60 -7.89
C GLU A 43 8.80 18.61 -6.93
N GLY A 44 9.05 19.04 -5.69
CA GLY A 44 9.56 18.16 -4.64
C GLY A 44 8.59 17.03 -4.33
N TRP A 45 7.29 17.32 -4.24
CA TRP A 45 6.26 16.32 -3.97
C TRP A 45 6.11 15.31 -5.12
N GLU A 46 6.17 15.77 -6.37
CA GLU A 46 6.17 14.90 -7.55
C GLU A 46 7.42 14.03 -7.61
N GLY A 47 8.60 14.60 -7.32
CA GLY A 47 9.86 13.88 -7.26
C GLY A 47 9.83 12.73 -6.24
N ILE A 48 9.28 12.96 -5.05
CA ILE A 48 9.06 11.91 -4.04
C ILE A 48 8.15 10.80 -4.61
N GLY A 49 7.14 11.17 -5.40
CA GLY A 49 6.27 10.21 -6.09
C GLY A 49 7.04 9.30 -7.04
N LYS A 50 7.85 9.89 -7.92
CA LYS A 50 8.69 9.15 -8.88
C LYS A 50 9.69 8.24 -8.16
N LEU A 51 10.32 8.73 -7.09
CA LEU A 51 11.21 7.90 -6.27
C LEU A 51 10.46 6.72 -5.64
N ALA A 52 9.24 6.93 -5.14
CA ALA A 52 8.47 5.86 -4.54
C ALA A 52 8.23 4.73 -5.56
N GLU A 53 7.88 5.05 -6.79
CA GLU A 53 7.71 4.09 -7.87
C GLU A 53 9.02 3.36 -8.20
N GLN A 54 10.14 4.09 -8.33
CA GLN A 54 11.45 3.52 -8.61
C GLN A 54 11.91 2.50 -7.55
N TYR A 55 11.61 2.77 -6.27
CA TYR A 55 11.93 1.87 -5.16
C TYR A 55 10.82 0.85 -4.84
N GLY A 56 9.84 0.66 -5.74
CA GLY A 56 8.77 -0.33 -5.59
C GLY A 56 7.85 -0.08 -4.40
N CYS A 57 7.67 1.19 -4.01
CA CYS A 57 6.75 1.61 -2.95
C CYS A 57 5.38 1.95 -3.56
N SER A 58 4.32 1.58 -2.86
CA SER A 58 2.93 1.84 -3.27
C SER A 58 2.52 3.29 -3.04
N SER A 59 3.28 4.06 -2.26
CA SER A 59 2.97 5.46 -1.93
C SER A 59 4.19 6.24 -1.43
N LYS A 60 4.09 7.57 -1.49
CA LYS A 60 5.06 8.50 -0.91
C LYS A 60 5.29 8.26 0.59
N SER A 61 4.22 7.98 1.34
CA SER A 61 4.31 7.69 2.77
C SER A 61 5.03 6.38 3.07
N GLU A 62 4.90 5.37 2.20
CA GLU A 62 5.65 4.12 2.34
C GLU A 62 7.14 4.32 2.08
N LEU A 63 7.48 5.12 1.08
CA LEU A 63 8.87 5.52 0.82
C LEU A 63 9.47 6.20 2.05
N LEU A 64 8.78 7.21 2.61
CA LEU A 64 9.24 7.93 3.81
C LEU A 64 9.43 7.00 5.02
N GLU A 65 8.51 6.05 5.23
CA GLU A 65 8.62 5.06 6.30
C GLU A 65 9.84 4.14 6.11
N LYS A 66 10.06 3.65 4.88
CA LYS A 66 11.20 2.77 4.55
C LYS A 66 12.54 3.51 4.66
N LEU A 67 12.58 4.79 4.30
CA LEU A 67 13.75 5.66 4.48
C LEU A 67 14.06 5.84 5.97
N GLY A 68 13.07 6.24 6.78
CA GLY A 68 13.25 6.45 8.22
C GLY A 68 13.65 5.18 8.98
N ARG A 69 13.29 4.00 8.47
CA ARG A 69 13.68 2.69 9.01
C ARG A 69 15.00 2.16 8.46
N GLY A 70 15.64 2.84 7.51
CA GLY A 70 16.88 2.40 6.88
C GLY A 70 16.73 1.18 5.94
N ILE A 71 15.50 0.85 5.54
CA ILE A 71 15.22 -0.21 4.55
C ILE A 71 15.66 0.26 3.16
N ILE A 72 15.35 1.52 2.83
CA ILE A 72 15.89 2.21 1.66
C ILE A 72 17.02 3.13 2.16
N LYS A 73 18.19 3.04 1.53
CA LYS A 73 19.36 3.85 1.88
C LYS A 73 19.55 4.96 0.88
N LEU A 74 19.75 6.18 1.38
CA LEU A 74 20.14 7.33 0.56
C LEU A 74 21.66 7.32 0.40
N GLN A 75 22.12 7.47 -0.84
CA GLN A 75 23.50 7.84 -1.12
C GLN A 75 23.53 9.33 -1.40
N VAL A 76 24.28 10.08 -0.58
CA VAL A 76 24.48 11.50 -0.81
C VAL A 76 25.76 11.64 -1.62
N SER A 77 25.63 12.13 -2.85
CA SER A 77 26.76 12.66 -3.61
C SER A 77 26.94 14.12 -3.18
N ALA A 78 28.05 14.39 -2.49
CA ALA A 78 28.47 15.73 -2.10
C ALA A 78 29.00 16.51 -3.30
#